data_AF-A0ABD7RJU1-F1
#
_entry.id   AF-A0ABD7RJU1-F1
#
_cell.length_a   1.000
_cell.length_b   1.000
_cell.length_c   1.000
_cell.angle_alpha   90.00
_cell.angle_beta   90.00
_cell.angle_gamma   90.00
#
_symmetry.space_group_name_H-M   'P 1'
#
loop_
_entity.id
_entity.type
_entity.pdbx_description
1 polymer ?
#
loop_
_entity_poly.entity_id
_entity_poly.type
_entity_poly.pdbx_seq_one_letter_code
_entity_poly.pdbx_strand_id
1 'polypeptide(L)' 'MVEKYSLNKQTLQFIQEFEKTVAPDKTYTTQELVSIFNSSIFNKDQFETYIEPKGKAIWWALKRSGNWVQVKRGLYKKK' A
#
# COMPACT_ATOMS: atom_id res chain seq x y z
N MET A 1 6.04 25.36 8.05
CA MET A 1 4.74 24.68 7.79
C MET A 1 4.99 23.20 7.84
N VAL A 2 4.19 22.43 8.57
CA VAL A 2 4.31 20.97 8.54
C VAL A 2 3.63 20.48 7.26
N GLU A 3 4.39 19.87 6.35
CA GLU A 3 3.83 19.29 5.14
C GLU A 3 2.89 18.14 5.52
N LYS A 4 1.63 18.23 5.09
CA LYS A 4 0.65 17.17 5.30
C LYS A 4 0.57 16.31 4.05
N TYR A 5 0.82 15.02 4.18
CA TYR A 5 0.81 14.08 3.06
C TYR A 5 -0.53 13.33 3.00
N SER A 6 -1.11 13.11 1.82
CA SER A 6 -2.29 12.24 1.71
C SER A 6 -1.91 10.77 1.85
N LEU A 7 -2.51 10.04 2.79
CA LEU A 7 -2.24 8.62 3.01
C LEU A 7 -2.54 7.80 1.75
N ASN A 8 -3.70 8.03 1.11
CA ASN A 8 -4.07 7.32 -0.12
C ASN A 8 -3.10 7.61 -1.27
N LYS A 9 -2.62 8.85 -1.39
CA LYS A 9 -1.59 9.19 -2.40
C LYS A 9 -0.29 8.44 -2.14
N GLN A 10 0.18 8.43 -0.89
CA GLN A 10 1.44 7.76 -0.54
C GLN A 10 1.32 6.23 -0.64
N THR A 11 0.21 5.62 -0.24
CA THR A 11 0.02 4.17 -0.39
C THR A 11 -0.09 3.77 -1.86
N LEU A 12 -0.68 4.59 -2.72
CA LEU A 12 -0.71 4.33 -4.18
C LEU A 12 0.69 4.40 -4.79
N GLN A 13 1.45 5.46 -4.49
CA GLN A 13 2.84 5.59 -4.94
C GLN A 13 3.69 4.42 -4.45
N PHE A 14 3.53 4.03 -3.19
CA PHE A 14 4.18 2.85 -2.63
C PHE A 14 3.85 1.58 -3.42
N ILE A 15 2.58 1.27 -3.68
CA ILE A 15 2.19 0.05 -4.41
C ILE A 15 2.77 0.05 -5.84
N GLN A 16 2.74 1.19 -6.53
CA GLN A 16 3.28 1.34 -7.89
C GLN A 16 4.80 1.14 -7.97
N GLU A 17 5.55 1.56 -6.95
CA GLU A 17 6.98 1.28 -6.90
C GLU A 17 7.26 -0.15 -6.43
N PHE A 18 6.52 -0.60 -5.40
CA PHE A 18 6.70 -1.93 -4.84
C PHE A 18 6.47 -3.04 -5.85
N GLU A 19 5.43 -2.93 -6.69
CA GLU A 19 5.10 -3.93 -7.70
C GLU A 19 6.21 -4.16 -8.73
N LYS A 20 7.14 -3.20 -8.93
CA LYS A 20 8.32 -3.37 -9.78
C LYS A 20 9.33 -4.36 -9.20
N THR A 21 9.32 -4.54 -7.87
CA THR A 21 10.25 -5.42 -7.13
C THR A 21 9.65 -6.77 -6.75
N VAL A 22 8.35 -6.96 -6.96
CA VAL A 22 7.64 -8.18 -6.58
C VAL A 22 8.03 -9.33 -7.49
N ALA A 23 8.55 -10.39 -6.89
CA ALA A 23 8.83 -11.64 -7.59
C ALA A 23 7.55 -12.30 -8.13
N PRO A 24 7.62 -13.03 -9.26
CA PRO A 24 6.52 -13.85 -9.74
C PRO A 24 6.02 -14.81 -8.66
N ASP A 25 4.71 -15.07 -8.67
CA ASP A 25 4.04 -16.02 -7.75
C ASP A 25 4.08 -15.71 -6.26
N LYS A 26 4.77 -14.64 -5.84
CA LYS A 26 4.80 -14.23 -4.44
C LYS A 26 3.47 -13.62 -4.03
N THR A 27 2.99 -14.05 -2.86
CA THR A 27 1.78 -13.52 -2.23
C THR A 27 2.14 -12.65 -1.03
N TYR A 28 1.29 -11.67 -0.76
CA TYR A 28 1.42 -10.75 0.35
C TYR A 28 0.09 -10.55 1.05
N THR A 29 0.09 -10.62 2.37
CA THR A 29 -1.04 -10.25 3.20
C THR A 29 -1.16 -8.73 3.30
N THR A 30 -2.37 -8.24 3.65
CA THR A 30 -2.55 -6.82 3.97
C THR A 30 -1.58 -6.36 5.06
N GLN A 31 -1.32 -7.19 6.06
CA GLN A 31 -0.42 -6.86 7.17
C GLN A 31 1.03 -6.74 6.72
N GLU A 32 1.51 -7.67 5.88
CA GLU A 32 2.86 -7.57 5.31
C GLU A 32 3.01 -6.30 4.47
N LEU A 33 2.04 -5.98 3.62
CA LEU A 33 2.08 -4.75 2.81
C LEU A 33 2.07 -3.49 3.67
N VAL A 34 1.32 -3.47 4.79
CA VAL A 34 1.33 -2.37 5.75
C VAL A 34 2.69 -2.26 6.45
N SER A 35 3.29 -3.39 6.85
CA SER A 35 4.62 -3.39 7.46
C SER A 35 5.68 -2.86 6.50
N ILE A 36 5.65 -3.30 5.23
CA ILE A 36 6.58 -2.83 4.19
C ILE A 36 6.35 -1.33 3.93
N PHE A 37 5.08 -0.89 3.84
CA PHE A 37 4.77 0.53 3.70
C PHE A 37 5.33 1.35 4.87
N ASN A 38 5.13 0.91 6.11
CA ASN A 38 5.61 1.61 7.31
C ASN A 38 7.14 1.78 7.34
N SER A 39 7.88 0.82 6.79
CA SER A 39 9.33 0.86 6.67
C SER A 39 9.83 1.58 5.41
N SER A 40 8.93 2.03 4.53
CA SER A 40 9.27 2.69 3.27
C SER A 40 9.36 4.21 3.42
N ILE A 41 10.01 4.85 2.44
CA ILE A 41 10.06 6.32 2.32
C ILE A 41 8.70 6.98 2.12
N PHE A 42 7.66 6.20 1.79
CA PHE A 42 6.29 6.68 1.57
C PHE A 42 5.52 6.80 2.88
N ASN A 43 5.99 6.19 3.96
CA ASN A 43 5.46 6.45 5.29
C ASN A 43 6.02 7.78 5.79
N LYS A 44 5.14 8.77 5.96
CA LYS A 44 5.50 10.12 6.39
C LYS A 44 5.10 10.34 7.84
N ASP A 45 5.81 11.23 8.51
CA ASP A 45 5.59 11.53 9.93
C ASP A 45 4.19 12.09 10.19
N GLN A 46 3.63 12.82 9.22
CA GLN A 46 2.27 13.36 9.30
C GLN A 46 1.51 13.13 8.00
N PHE A 47 0.36 12.45 8.14
CA PHE A 47 -0.61 12.31 7.08
C PHE A 47 -1.82 13.23 7.31
N GLU A 48 -2.31 13.82 6.22
CA GLU A 48 -3.60 14.50 6.15
C GLU A 48 -4.71 13.46 6.12
N THR A 49 -5.04 12.89 7.27
CA THR A 49 -6.15 11.93 7.37
C THR A 49 -6.97 12.12 8.63
N TYR A 50 -8.29 12.14 8.46
CA TYR A 50 -9.23 11.70 9.48
C TYR A 50 -9.18 10.16 9.56
N ILE A 51 -8.29 9.62 10.42
CA ILE A 51 -8.37 8.25 10.97
C ILE A 51 -8.67 7.14 9.93
N GLU A 52 -8.07 7.15 8.73
CA GLU A 52 -8.22 6.01 7.80
C GLU A 52 -7.13 4.96 8.10
N PRO A 53 -7.48 3.70 8.44
CA PRO A 53 -6.48 2.68 8.73
C PRO A 53 -5.60 2.41 7.50
N LYS A 54 -4.28 2.32 7.69
CA LYS A 54 -3.32 2.03 6.60
C LYS A 54 -3.68 0.77 5.81
N GLY A 55 -4.26 -0.25 6.45
CA GLY A 55 -4.74 -1.45 5.75
C GLY A 55 -5.85 -1.17 4.72
N LYS A 56 -6.75 -0.22 5.00
CA LYS A 56 -7.81 0.21 4.06
C LYS A 56 -7.22 1.03 2.92
N ALA A 57 -6.28 1.93 3.22
CA ALA A 57 -5.54 2.70 2.22
C ALA A 57 -4.70 1.81 1.29
N ILE A 58 -4.09 0.74 1.81
CA ILE A 58 -3.39 -0.28 1.02
C ILE A 58 -4.37 -1.06 0.13
N TRP A 59 -5.51 -1.52 0.67
CA TRP A 59 -6.52 -2.19 -0.14
C TRP A 59 -7.00 -1.32 -1.30
N TRP A 60 -7.26 -0.03 -1.03
CA TRP A 60 -7.65 0.94 -2.04
C TRP A 60 -6.54 1.12 -3.10
N ALA A 61 -5.29 1.24 -2.67
CA ALA A 61 -4.14 1.37 -3.57
C ALA A 61 -3.95 0.16 -4.48
N LEU A 62 -4.04 -1.07 -3.94
CA LEU A 62 -3.99 -2.32 -4.71
C LEU A 62 -5.10 -2.39 -5.76
N LYS A 63 -6.31 -1.97 -5.41
CA LYS A 63 -7.43 -1.88 -6.35
C LYS A 63 -7.17 -0.86 -7.45
N ARG A 64 -6.58 0.29 -7.09
CA ARG A 64 -6.35 1.41 -8.02
C ARG A 64 -5.16 1.17 -8.95
N SER A 65 -4.13 0.44 -8.53
CA SER A 65 -3.00 0.12 -9.39
C SER A 65 -3.36 -0.90 -10.48
N GLY A 66 -4.39 -1.71 -10.28
CA GLY A 66 -4.92 -2.64 -11.28
C GLY A 66 -4.05 -3.90 -11.54
N ASN A 67 -2.85 -3.96 -10.95
CA ASN A 67 -1.85 -5.02 -11.17
C ASN A 67 -1.90 -6.14 -10.12
N TRP A 68 -2.92 -6.16 -9.26
CA TRP A 68 -3.04 -7.14 -8.18
C TRP A 68 -4.33 -7.93 -8.28
N VAL A 69 -4.25 -9.20 -7.90
CA VAL A 69 -5.40 -10.10 -7.75
C VAL A 69 -5.49 -10.50 -6.28
N GLN A 70 -6.71 -10.47 -5.76
CA GLN A 70 -7.02 -11.00 -4.45
C GLN A 70 -7.18 -12.52 -4.55
N VAL A 71 -6.25 -13.27 -3.97
CA VAL A 71 -6.30 -14.75 -3.95
C VAL A 71 -7.34 -15.23 -2.94
N LYS A 72 -7.37 -14.59 -1.77
CA LYS A 72 -8.41 -14.73 -0.74
C LYS A 72 -8.49 -13.43 0.06
N ARG A 73 -9.48 -13.29 0.95
CA ARG A 73 -9.64 -12.08 1.77
C ARG A 73 -8.32 -11.76 2.50
N GLY A 74 -7.78 -10.57 2.25
CA GLY A 74 -6.53 -10.09 2.84
C GLY A 74 -5.24 -10.67 2.27
N LEU A 75 -5.27 -11.47 1.20
CA LEU A 75 -4.09 -12.02 0.53
C LEU A 75 -4.08 -11.64 -0.96
N TYR A 76 -2.99 -11.05 -1.42
CA TYR A 76 -2.85 -10.50 -2.77
C TYR A 76 -1.63 -11.07 -3.46
N LYS A 77 -1.74 -11.20 -4.79
CA LYS A 77 -0.67 -11.60 -5.69
C LYS A 77 -0.61 -10.60 -6.84
N LYS A 78 0.59 -10.30 -7.34
CA LYS A 78 0.74 -9.51 -8.56
C LYS A 78 0.26 -10.34 -9.77
N LYS A 79 -0.46 -9.68 -10.69
CA LYS A 79 -0.89 -10.26 -11.96
C LYS A 79 0.30 -10.65 -12.83
#